data_AF-A0A401TGN6-F1
#
_entry.id   AF-A0A401TGN6-F1
#
_cell.length_a   1.000
_cell.length_b   1.000
_cell.length_c   1.000
_cell.angle_alpha   90.00
_cell.angle_beta   90.00
_cell.angle_gamma   90.00
#
_symmetry.space_group_name_H-M   'P 1'
#
loop_
_entity.id
_entity.type
_entity.pdbx_description
1 polymer ?
#
loop_
_entity_poly.entity_id
_entity_poly.type
_entity_poly.pdbx_seq_one_letter_code
_entity_poly.pdbx_strand_id
1 'polypeptide(L)'
;LLSNSFEELLAFQRALKDFVASIDATYAKQFEDFYVGLEGSFGSNHVSPRTLTSRFLSNVVCVEGIVIKCSLVRPKVVRSVHYCPATKKTIERKYTDMTSLDAFPSSAIYPTK
;
A
#
# COMPACT_ATOMS: atom_id res chain seq x y z
N LEU A 1 -12.11 -9.44 7.34
CA LEU A 1 -11.49 -8.14 6.97
C LEU A 1 -11.02 -7.36 8.20
N LEU A 2 -11.83 -7.35 9.26
CA LEU A 2 -11.53 -6.56 10.46
C LEU A 2 -10.47 -7.20 11.39
N SER A 3 -10.26 -8.52 11.33
CA SER A 3 -9.35 -9.27 12.22
C SER A 3 -8.02 -9.69 11.59
N ASN A 4 -7.94 -9.78 10.26
CA ASN A 4 -6.71 -10.07 9.53
C ASN A 4 -6.67 -9.15 8.30
N SER A 5 -6.38 -7.87 8.55
CA SER A 5 -6.61 -6.82 7.56
C SER A 5 -5.60 -6.84 6.43
N PHE A 6 -4.34 -7.18 6.70
CA PHE A 6 -3.25 -7.09 5.72
C PHE A 6 -3.47 -8.00 4.51
N GLU A 7 -3.75 -9.28 4.73
CA GLU A 7 -3.94 -10.26 3.65
C GLU A 7 -5.20 -9.98 2.85
N GLU A 8 -6.30 -9.66 3.55
CA GLU A 8 -7.59 -9.42 2.91
C GLU A 8 -7.60 -8.13 2.09
N LEU A 9 -6.97 -7.07 2.58
CA LEU A 9 -6.91 -5.80 1.87
C LEU A 9 -6.02 -5.91 0.62
N LEU A 10 -4.91 -6.65 0.71
CA LEU A 10 -4.07 -6.96 -0.46
C LEU A 10 -4.82 -7.78 -1.51
N ALA A 11 -5.56 -8.82 -1.09
CA ALA A 11 -6.39 -9.60 -1.99
C ALA A 11 -7.49 -8.73 -2.65
N PHE A 12 -8.09 -7.83 -1.88
CA PHE A 12 -9.15 -6.95 -2.38
C PHE A 12 -8.63 -5.94 -3.41
N GLN A 13 -7.45 -5.35 -3.18
CA GLN A 13 -6.80 -4.46 -4.15
C GLN A 13 -6.46 -5.18 -5.47
N ARG A 14 -6.00 -6.44 -5.39
CA ARG A 14 -5.73 -7.26 -6.58
C ARG A 14 -7.02 -7.57 -7.36
N ALA A 15 -8.06 -8.01 -6.67
CA ALA A 15 -9.35 -8.29 -7.29
C ALA A 15 -9.96 -7.04 -7.94
N LEU A 16 -9.81 -5.87 -7.31
CA LEU A 16 -10.24 -4.59 -7.90
C LEU A 16 -9.48 -4.29 -9.20
N LYS A 17 -8.16 -4.50 -9.22
CA LYS A 17 -7.35 -4.30 -10.43
C LYS A 17 -7.81 -5.21 -11.57
N ASP A 18 -8.07 -6.48 -11.29
CA ASP A 18 -8.57 -7.44 -12.27
C ASP A 18 -9.97 -7.06 -12.79
N PHE A 19 -10.84 -6.59 -11.89
CA PHE A 19 -12.16 -6.10 -12.26
C PHE A 19 -12.08 -4.84 -13.14
N VAL A 20 -11.26 -3.86 -12.79
CA VAL A 20 -11.04 -2.65 -13.61
C VAL A 20 -10.46 -3.03 -14.98
N ALA A 21 -9.53 -3.98 -15.04
CA ALA A 21 -8.97 -4.47 -16.30
C ALA A 21 -10.02 -5.16 -17.19
N SER A 22 -11.03 -5.79 -16.59
CA SER A 22 -12.15 -6.40 -17.34
C SER A 22 -13.08 -5.37 -17.99
N ILE A 23 -13.18 -4.17 -17.42
CA ILE A 23 -13.99 -3.06 -17.94
C ILE A 23 -13.18 -2.23 -18.94
N ASP A 24 -11.99 -1.77 -18.53
CA ASP A 24 -11.09 -0.96 -19.34
C ASP A 24 -9.62 -1.30 -19.06
N ALA A 25 -9.04 -2.08 -19.98
CA ALA A 25 -7.65 -2.48 -19.93
C ALA A 25 -6.66 -1.33 -20.18
N THR A 26 -7.08 -0.21 -20.79
CA THR A 26 -6.21 0.95 -21.03
C THR A 26 -6.01 1.73 -19.74
N TYR A 27 -7.10 1.98 -19.01
CA TYR A 27 -7.05 2.63 -17.70
C TYR A 27 -6.29 1.79 -16.68
N ALA A 28 -6.53 0.48 -16.64
CA ALA A 28 -5.84 -0.44 -15.73
C ALA A 28 -4.30 -0.46 -15.89
N LYS A 29 -3.77 -0.06 -17.05
CA LYS A 29 -2.32 0.01 -17.31
C LYS A 29 -1.69 1.35 -16.91
N GLN A 30 -2.48 2.40 -16.75
CA GLN A 30 -1.97 3.72 -16.36
C GLN A 30 -1.53 3.76 -14.90
N PHE A 31 -2.20 2.99 -14.04
CA PHE A 31 -1.93 2.91 -12.61
C PHE A 31 -1.35 1.54 -12.25
N GLU A 32 -0.22 1.53 -11.55
CA GLU A 32 0.44 0.28 -11.15
C GLU A 32 -0.40 -0.48 -10.10
N ASP A 33 -0.84 0.24 -9.07
CA ASP A 33 -1.57 -0.31 -7.94
C ASP A 33 -2.87 0.49 -7.71
N PHE A 34 -3.96 -0.22 -7.41
CA PHE A 34 -5.24 0.36 -7.01
C PHE A 34 -5.41 0.20 -5.50
N TYR A 35 -5.95 1.24 -4.85
CA TYR A 35 -6.16 1.25 -3.41
C TYR A 35 -7.65 1.28 -3.09
N VAL A 36 -8.02 0.71 -1.95
CA VAL A 36 -9.40 0.68 -1.46
C VAL A 36 -9.47 1.34 -0.09
N GLY A 37 -10.39 2.30 0.04
CA GLY A 37 -10.78 2.89 1.32
C GLY A 37 -11.93 2.10 1.94
N LEU A 38 -11.95 2.02 3.27
CA LEU A 38 -13.04 1.42 4.03
C LEU A 38 -13.75 2.53 4.80
N GLU A 39 -15.07 2.59 4.67
CA GLU A 39 -15.93 3.54 5.38
C GLU A 39 -17.17 2.81 5.90
N GLY A 40 -17.67 3.23 7.05
CA GLY A 40 -18.89 2.69 7.65
C GLY A 40 -18.80 2.53 9.17
N SER A 41 -19.68 1.70 9.73
CA SER A 41 -19.71 1.39 11.16
C SER A 41 -18.79 0.21 11.49
N PHE A 42 -17.78 0.45 12.32
CA PHE A 42 -16.78 -0.54 12.74
C PHE A 42 -17.09 -1.20 14.09
N GLY A 43 -18.23 -0.88 14.72
CA GLY A 43 -18.67 -1.46 15.99
C GLY A 43 -17.61 -1.33 17.09
N SER A 44 -17.18 -2.46 17.65
CA SER A 44 -16.17 -2.50 18.72
C SER A 44 -14.77 -2.04 18.31
N ASN A 45 -14.50 -1.90 17.01
CA ASN A 45 -13.23 -1.40 16.49
C ASN A 45 -13.22 0.13 16.31
N HIS A 46 -14.30 0.81 16.71
CA HIS A 46 -14.32 2.25 16.88
C HIS A 46 -13.70 2.61 18.23
N VAL A 47 -12.56 3.29 18.21
CA VAL A 47 -11.72 3.50 19.39
C VAL A 47 -11.13 4.91 19.45
N SER A 48 -10.89 5.39 20.67
CA SER A 48 -10.08 6.60 20.89
C SER A 48 -8.58 6.27 20.92
N PRO A 49 -7.68 7.25 20.72
CA PRO A 49 -6.24 7.08 20.91
C PRO A 49 -5.86 6.51 22.28
N ARG A 50 -6.67 6.77 23.32
CA ARG A 50 -6.48 6.23 24.68
C ARG A 50 -6.80 4.73 24.78
N THR A 51 -7.74 4.24 23.97
CA THR A 51 -8.21 2.85 23.99
C THR A 51 -7.59 1.98 22.87
N LEU A 52 -6.74 2.56 22.02
CA LEU A 52 -5.97 1.85 21.00
C LEU A 52 -4.86 1.00 21.67
N THR A 53 -5.22 -0.22 22.04
CA THR A 53 -4.30 -1.18 22.70
C THR A 53 -3.74 -2.22 21.72
N SER A 54 -2.74 -2.99 22.14
CA SER A 54 -2.10 -4.04 21.33
C SER A 54 -3.04 -5.17 20.87
N ARG A 55 -4.26 -5.24 21.41
CA ARG A 55 -5.31 -6.18 20.96
C ARG A 55 -5.79 -5.92 19.53
N PHE A 56 -5.55 -4.72 19.01
CA PHE A 56 -5.92 -4.31 17.65
C PHE A 56 -4.76 -4.40 16.64
N LEU A 57 -3.64 -5.05 16.99
CA LEU A 57 -2.60 -5.35 16.01
C LEU A 57 -3.18 -6.16 14.86
N SER A 58 -2.76 -5.86 13.63
CA SER A 58 -3.27 -6.46 12.37
C SER A 58 -4.78 -6.33 12.11
N ASN A 59 -5.47 -5.46 12.87
CA ASN A 59 -6.91 -5.21 12.69
C ASN A 59 -7.16 -3.87 12.01
N VAL A 60 -8.31 -3.76 11.34
CA VAL A 60 -8.82 -2.45 10.90
C VAL A 60 -9.56 -1.80 12.07
N VAL A 61 -9.20 -0.57 12.39
CA VAL A 61 -9.82 0.24 13.44
C VAL A 61 -10.20 1.62 12.91
N CYS A 62 -11.28 2.17 13.46
CA CYS A 62 -11.68 3.55 13.24
C CYS A 62 -11.24 4.37 14.46
N VAL A 63 -10.44 5.41 14.24
CA VAL A 63 -9.89 6.23 15.32
C VAL A 63 -10.37 7.67 15.19
N GLU A 64 -10.92 8.22 16.27
CA GLU A 64 -11.37 9.61 16.34
C GLU A 64 -10.46 10.46 17.23
N GLY A 65 -10.15 11.68 16.81
CA GLY A 65 -9.30 12.58 17.59
C GLY A 65 -9.02 13.91 16.90
N ILE A 66 -8.25 14.77 17.57
CA ILE A 66 -7.84 16.08 17.08
C ILE A 66 -6.45 15.97 16.43
N VAL A 67 -6.31 16.51 15.22
CA VAL A 67 -5.00 16.62 14.54
C VAL A 67 -4.22 17.78 15.16
N ILE A 68 -3.07 17.48 15.77
CA ILE A 68 -2.24 18.48 16.46
C ILE A 68 -0.96 18.86 15.70
N LYS A 69 -0.53 18.04 14.72
CA LYS A 69 0.71 18.27 13.96
C LYS A 69 0.62 17.62 12.59
N CYS A 70 1.02 18.37 11.56
CA CYS A 70 1.21 17.86 10.21
C CYS A 70 2.71 17.76 9.90
N SER A 71 3.15 16.70 9.23
CA SER A 71 4.52 16.55 8.74
C SER A 71 4.68 17.06 7.31
N LEU A 72 5.92 17.32 6.91
CA LEU A 72 6.24 17.65 5.52
C LEU A 72 5.99 16.45 4.60
N VAL A 73 5.44 16.73 3.42
CA VAL A 73 5.27 15.73 2.36
C VAL A 73 6.64 15.35 1.81
N ARG A 74 6.96 14.05 1.84
CA ARG A 74 8.21 13.50 1.30
C ARG A 74 7.88 12.41 0.28
N PRO A 75 8.37 12.49 -0.96
CA PRO A 75 8.16 11.44 -1.95
C PRO A 75 8.89 10.15 -1.52
N LYS A 76 8.23 9.01 -1.69
CA LYS A 76 8.77 7.68 -1.40
C LYS A 76 9.02 6.94 -2.70
N VAL A 77 10.19 6.34 -2.83
CA VAL A 77 10.54 5.51 -4.00
C VAL A 77 9.83 4.16 -3.88
N VAL A 78 9.06 3.79 -4.91
CA VAL A 78 8.32 2.51 -4.97
C VAL A 78 8.84 1.64 -6.11
N ARG A 79 9.22 2.24 -7.24
CA ARG A 79 9.75 1.53 -8.40
C ARG A 79 10.79 2.37 -9.13
N SER A 80 11.75 1.70 -9.73
CA SER A 80 12.74 2.31 -10.64
C SER A 80 12.86 1.50 -11.92
N VAL A 81 13.07 2.18 -13.04
CA VAL A 81 13.31 1.59 -14.35
C VAL A 81 14.70 2.04 -14.80
N HIS A 82 15.56 1.07 -15.10
CA HIS A 82 16.94 1.27 -15.51
C HIS A 82 17.11 0.79 -16.94
N TYR A 83 17.93 1.47 -17.72
CA TYR A 83 18.23 1.08 -19.10
C TYR A 83 19.72 0.84 -19.24
N CYS A 84 20.09 -0.31 -19.83
CA CYS A 84 21.46 -0.63 -20.19
C CYS A 84 21.69 -0.34 -21.68
N PRO A 85 22.48 0.70 -22.05
CA PRO A 85 22.70 1.06 -23.45
C PRO A 85 23.41 -0.03 -24.26
N ALA A 86 24.31 -0.78 -23.63
CA ALA A 86 25.10 -1.82 -24.30
C ALA A 86 24.25 -3.03 -24.72
N THR A 87 23.34 -3.47 -23.85
CA THR A 87 22.48 -4.63 -24.11
C THR A 87 21.11 -4.24 -24.67
N LYS A 88 20.79 -2.94 -24.67
CA LYS A 88 19.47 -2.37 -25.01
C LYS A 88 18.33 -2.94 -24.15
N LYS A 89 18.64 -3.43 -22.94
CA LYS A 89 17.67 -4.01 -22.01
C LYS A 89 17.21 -2.98 -20.98
N THR A 90 15.92 -3.02 -20.66
CA THR A 90 15.34 -2.33 -19.52
C THR A 90 15.23 -3.29 -18.33
N ILE A 91 15.60 -2.84 -17.14
CA ILE A 91 15.53 -3.58 -15.89
C ILE A 91 14.65 -2.78 -14.93
N GLU A 92 13.63 -3.41 -14.38
CA GLU A 92 12.76 -2.79 -13.39
C GLU A 92 13.06 -3.35 -12.00
N ARG A 93 12.96 -2.48 -10.99
CA ARG A 93 13.13 -2.86 -9.59
C ARG A 93 12.05 -2.20 -8.75
N LYS A 94 11.24 -3.03 -8.06
CA LYS A 94 10.26 -2.61 -7.06
C LYS A 94 10.91 -2.58 -5.68
N TYR A 95 10.56 -1.57 -4.89
CA TYR A 95 11.06 -1.34 -3.54
C TYR A 95 9.93 -1.47 -2.53
N THR A 96 10.12 -2.33 -1.54
CA THR A 96 9.22 -2.57 -0.42
C THR A 96 9.93 -2.27 0.90
N ASP A 97 9.15 -1.89 1.91
CA ASP A 97 9.62 -1.60 3.27
C ASP A 97 8.58 -2.04 4.31
N MET A 98 8.88 -1.85 5.60
CA MET A 98 7.99 -2.24 6.70
C MET A 98 6.67 -1.44 6.76
N THR A 99 6.51 -0.41 5.94
CA THR A 99 5.26 0.38 5.86
C THR A 99 4.36 -0.05 4.70
N SER A 100 4.81 -1.00 3.87
CA SER A 100 4.00 -1.60 2.81
C SER A 100 3.19 -2.80 3.32
N LEU A 101 2.07 -3.12 2.66
CA LEU A 101 1.22 -4.27 3.02
C LEU A 101 1.95 -5.61 2.86
N ASP A 102 2.88 -5.67 1.91
CA ASP A 102 3.78 -6.81 1.69
C ASP A 102 5.15 -6.47 2.28
N ALA A 103 5.26 -6.65 3.61
CA ALA A 103 6.35 -6.13 4.43
C ALA A 103 7.64 -6.95 4.28
N PHE A 104 8.32 -6.78 3.14
CA PHE A 104 9.68 -7.29 2.94
C PHE A 104 10.65 -6.12 2.69
N PRO A 105 11.66 -5.87 3.55
CA PRO A 105 12.56 -4.75 3.36
C PRO A 105 13.52 -4.99 2.19
N SER A 106 13.36 -4.20 1.14
CA SER A 106 14.28 -4.19 0.00
C SER A 106 15.47 -3.26 0.27
N SER A 107 16.64 -3.57 -0.29
CA SER A 107 17.77 -2.63 -0.22
C SER A 107 17.50 -1.40 -1.10
N ALA A 108 17.70 -0.21 -0.53
CA ALA A 108 17.47 1.08 -1.18
C ALA A 108 18.55 1.47 -2.23
N ILE A 109 19.42 0.52 -2.59
CA ILE A 109 20.51 0.75 -3.52
C ILE A 109 19.98 0.63 -4.96
N TYR A 110 20.31 1.61 -5.80
CA TYR A 110 20.05 1.52 -7.23
C TYR A 110 21.06 0.57 -7.90
N PRO A 111 20.64 -0.33 -8.80
CA PRO A 111 21.55 -1.16 -9.57
C PRO A 111 22.37 -0.27 -10.51
N THR A 112 23.69 -0.45 -10.52
CA THR A 112 24.63 0.37 -11.32
C THR A 112 25.44 -0.43 -12.35
N LYS A 113 25.34 -1.77 -12.34
CA LYS A 113 26.09 -2.66 -13.23
C LYS A 113 25.16 -3.63 -13.92
#